data_AF-A0A3M1RPB6-F1
#
_entry.id   AF-A0A3M1RPB6-F1
#
_cell.length_a   1.000
_cell.length_b   1.000
_cell.length_c   1.000
_cell.angle_alpha   90.00
_cell.angle_beta   90.00
_cell.angle_gamma   90.00
#
_symmetry.space_group_name_H-M   'P 1'
#
loop_
_entity.id
_entity.type
_entity.pdbx_description
1 polymer ?
#
loop_
_entity_poly.entity_id
_entity_poly.type
_entity_poly.pdbx_seq_one_letter_code
_entity_poly.pdbx_strand_id
1 'polypeptide(L)'
;MANKNQFPDYSEKQKLLYGEDKNPALLNSYGERFLEAEMYDTALDFFIASENEERIRQLVDISIENGDFFIFKRAASIVLDEEEIRKKAQLLAENAKKLGKELFAKKALELAQKKDSVS
;
A
#
# COMPACT_ATOMS: atom_id res chain seq x y z
N MET A 1 27.11 -15.30 3.10
CA MET A 1 27.32 -14.23 4.11
C MET A 1 26.02 -13.43 4.17
N ALA A 2 25.35 -13.40 5.32
CA ALA A 2 24.08 -12.68 5.45
C ALA A 2 24.32 -11.17 5.34
N ASN A 3 23.71 -10.52 4.35
CA ASN A 3 23.82 -9.09 4.12
C ASN A 3 23.12 -8.34 5.28
N LYS A 4 23.88 -7.91 6.28
CA LYS A 4 23.37 -7.06 7.38
C LYS A 4 22.91 -5.66 6.93
N ASN A 5 22.94 -5.34 5.63
CA ASN A 5 22.76 -4.00 5.07
C ASN A 5 21.55 -3.82 4.14
N GLN A 6 20.65 -4.81 4.01
CA GLN A 6 19.57 -4.70 3.03
C GLN A 6 18.38 -3.85 3.52
N PHE A 7 18.07 -3.92 4.83
CA PHE A 7 16.97 -3.20 5.46
C PHE A 7 17.46 -2.42 6.68
N PRO A 8 16.97 -1.18 6.88
CA PRO A 8 17.28 -0.42 8.07
C PRO A 8 16.68 -1.11 9.30
N ASP A 9 17.36 -1.01 10.44
CA ASP A 9 16.75 -1.34 11.72
C ASP A 9 15.62 -0.34 12.09
N TYR A 10 14.96 -0.56 13.22
CA TYR A 10 13.86 0.30 13.63
C TYR A 10 14.28 1.78 13.82
N SER A 11 15.43 2.04 14.43
CA SER A 11 15.91 3.41 14.67
C SER A 11 16.29 4.08 13.35
N GLU A 12 16.96 3.35 12.46
CA GLU A 12 17.33 3.80 11.13
C GLU A 12 16.09 4.09 10.28
N LYS A 13 15.07 3.21 10.29
CA LYS A 13 13.80 3.42 9.58
C LYS A 13 13.12 4.71 10.05
N GLN A 14 13.06 4.94 11.36
CA GLN A 14 12.45 6.16 11.92
C GLN A 14 13.19 7.43 11.48
N LYS A 15 14.53 7.42 11.51
CA LYS A 15 15.34 8.54 11.03
C LYS A 15 15.16 8.79 9.54
N LEU A 16 15.09 7.75 8.72
CA LEU A 16 14.86 7.88 7.28
C LEU A 16 13.49 8.51 6.98
N LEU A 17 12.42 7.99 7.58
CA LEU A 17 11.04 8.43 7.25
C LEU A 17 10.66 9.78 7.86
N TYR A 18 11.18 10.11 9.03
CA TYR A 18 10.72 11.24 9.85
C TYR A 18 11.84 12.20 10.30
N GLY A 19 13.09 11.95 9.90
CA GLY A 19 14.19 12.89 10.15
C GLY A 19 14.05 14.18 9.33
N GLU A 20 14.86 15.18 9.70
CA GLU A 20 14.82 16.52 9.09
C GLU A 20 15.36 16.52 7.64
N ASP A 21 16.37 15.72 7.34
CA ASP A 21 16.99 15.63 6.02
C ASP A 21 16.41 14.48 5.17
N LYS A 22 15.18 14.68 4.68
CA LYS A 22 14.56 13.70 3.77
C LYS A 22 15.22 13.74 2.40
N ASN A 23 15.68 12.59 1.93
CA ASN A 23 16.18 12.40 0.57
C ASN A 23 15.19 11.50 -0.21
N PRO A 24 14.36 12.06 -1.10
CA PRO A 24 13.36 11.28 -1.84
C PRO A 24 13.95 10.13 -2.66
N ALA A 25 15.13 10.31 -3.25
CA ALA A 25 15.78 9.25 -4.03
C ALA A 25 16.23 8.07 -3.14
N LEU A 26 16.76 8.37 -1.95
CA LEU A 26 17.13 7.35 -0.97
C LEU A 26 15.88 6.63 -0.44
N LEU A 27 14.83 7.37 -0.11
CA LEU A 27 13.56 6.82 0.35
C LEU A 27 12.93 5.90 -0.71
N ASN A 28 12.92 6.34 -1.97
CA ASN A 28 12.45 5.53 -3.08
C ASN A 28 13.26 4.22 -3.18
N SER A 29 14.60 4.30 -3.08
CA SER A 29 15.45 3.10 -3.14
C SER A 29 15.16 2.09 -2.03
N TYR A 30 14.78 2.55 -0.83
CA TYR A 30 14.32 1.65 0.23
C TYR A 30 12.93 1.11 -0.05
N GLY A 31 12.02 1.93 -0.57
CA GLY A 31 10.69 1.49 -1.03
C GLY A 31 10.79 0.32 -2.01
N GLU A 32 11.66 0.42 -3.02
CA GLU A 32 11.91 -0.67 -3.98
C GLU A 32 12.42 -1.95 -3.30
N ARG A 33 13.37 -1.86 -2.36
CA ARG A 33 13.88 -3.03 -1.63
C ARG A 33 12.79 -3.73 -0.81
N PHE A 34 11.92 -2.96 -0.16
CA PHE A 34 10.79 -3.52 0.59
C PHE A 34 9.73 -4.10 -0.34
N LEU A 35 9.52 -3.49 -1.51
CA LEU A 35 8.62 -4.00 -2.54
C LEU A 35 9.10 -5.35 -3.09
N GLU A 36 10.38 -5.46 -3.44
CA GLU A 36 11.03 -6.70 -3.90
C GLU A 36 10.95 -7.83 -2.87
N ALA A 37 10.89 -7.47 -1.58
CA ALA A 37 10.75 -8.42 -0.48
C ALA A 37 9.28 -8.68 -0.06
N GLU A 38 8.31 -8.20 -0.85
CA GLU A 38 6.86 -8.31 -0.58
C GLU A 38 6.42 -7.69 0.76
N MET A 39 7.24 -6.82 1.34
CA MET A 39 6.95 -6.08 2.57
C MET A 39 6.14 -4.82 2.27
N TYR A 40 4.96 -5.01 1.69
CA TYR A 40 4.17 -3.94 1.06
C TYR A 40 3.81 -2.78 1.99
N ASP A 41 3.51 -3.03 3.27
CA ASP A 41 3.18 -1.96 4.23
C ASP A 41 4.37 -1.01 4.45
N THR A 42 5.58 -1.58 4.59
CA THR A 42 6.78 -0.75 4.73
C THR A 42 7.20 -0.13 3.40
N ALA A 43 7.05 -0.83 2.27
CA ALA A 43 7.27 -0.23 0.96
C ALA A 43 6.37 1.01 0.77
N LEU A 44 5.09 0.91 1.16
CA LEU A 44 4.14 2.01 1.11
C LEU A 44 4.57 3.19 1.98
N ASP A 45 5.06 2.96 3.21
CA ASP A 45 5.61 4.03 4.05
C ASP A 45 6.68 4.85 3.32
N PHE A 46 7.62 4.15 2.66
CA PHE A 46 8.72 4.77 1.94
C PHE A 46 8.27 5.51 0.67
N PHE A 47 7.36 4.92 -0.11
CA PHE A 47 6.84 5.58 -1.31
C PHE A 47 5.98 6.80 -1.00
N ILE A 48 5.23 6.77 0.11
CA ILE A 48 4.52 7.96 0.61
C ILE A 48 5.53 9.05 1.02
N ALA A 49 6.56 8.67 1.77
CA ALA A 49 7.58 9.62 2.23
C ALA A 49 8.43 10.19 1.09
N SER A 50 8.55 9.48 -0.04
CA SER A 50 9.23 9.93 -1.26
C SER A 50 8.30 10.56 -2.29
N GLU A 51 7.00 10.67 -2.01
CA GLU A 51 5.97 11.18 -2.95
C GLU A 51 5.95 10.42 -4.30
N ASN A 52 6.25 9.11 -4.28
CA ASN A 52 6.27 8.30 -5.51
C ASN A 52 4.87 7.74 -5.83
N GLU A 53 4.04 8.57 -6.46
CA GLU A 53 2.67 8.19 -6.85
C GLU A 53 2.61 6.96 -7.77
N GLU A 54 3.56 6.80 -8.70
CA GLU A 54 3.60 5.66 -9.62
C GLU A 54 3.69 4.34 -8.85
N ARG A 55 4.59 4.28 -7.86
CA ARG A 55 4.75 3.10 -7.02
C ARG A 55 3.59 2.89 -6.05
N ILE A 56 2.96 3.97 -5.57
CA ILE A 56 1.74 3.84 -4.77
C ILE A 56 0.61 3.25 -5.63
N ARG A 57 0.45 3.66 -6.89
CA ARG A 57 -0.50 3.06 -7.84
C ARG A 57 -0.19 1.58 -8.09
N GLN A 58 1.08 1.22 -8.24
CA GLN A 58 1.47 -0.19 -8.36
C GLN A 58 1.08 -1.00 -7.12
N LEU A 59 1.24 -0.46 -5.91
CA LEU A 59 0.80 -1.11 -4.68
C LEU A 59 -0.72 -1.26 -4.59
N VAL A 60 -1.49 -0.34 -5.18
CA VAL A 60 -2.94 -0.53 -5.35
C VAL A 60 -3.20 -1.79 -6.16
N ASP A 61 -2.57 -1.94 -7.32
CA ASP A 61 -2.82 -3.10 -8.20
C ASP A 61 -2.37 -4.42 -7.55
N ILE A 62 -1.18 -4.44 -6.93
CA ILE A 62 -0.69 -5.59 -6.14
C ILE A 62 -1.66 -5.97 -5.03
N SER A 63 -2.21 -4.98 -4.29
CA SER A 63 -3.14 -5.24 -3.21
C SER A 63 -4.48 -5.82 -3.68
N ILE A 64 -4.94 -5.45 -4.88
CA ILE A 64 -6.12 -6.03 -5.51
C ILE A 64 -5.87 -7.48 -5.89
N GLU A 65 -4.73 -7.78 -6.52
CA GLU A 65 -4.34 -9.14 -6.91
C GLU A 65 -4.20 -10.05 -5.68
N ASN A 66 -3.53 -9.56 -4.65
CA ASN A 66 -3.31 -10.29 -3.39
C ASN A 66 -4.54 -10.31 -2.48
N GLY A 67 -5.60 -9.57 -2.81
CA GLY A 67 -6.78 -9.42 -1.97
C GLY A 67 -6.50 -8.75 -0.61
N ASP A 68 -5.48 -7.91 -0.51
CA ASP A 68 -5.10 -7.19 0.72
C ASP A 68 -5.87 -5.87 0.85
N PHE A 69 -6.96 -5.92 1.62
CA PHE A 69 -7.82 -4.76 1.83
C PHE A 69 -7.11 -3.57 2.51
N PHE A 70 -6.17 -3.83 3.42
CA PHE A 70 -5.60 -2.76 4.24
C PHE A 70 -4.57 -1.96 3.45
N ILE A 71 -3.70 -2.64 2.70
CA ILE A 71 -2.78 -1.99 1.77
C ILE A 71 -3.57 -1.23 0.70
N PHE A 72 -4.59 -1.87 0.12
CA PHE A 72 -5.46 -1.24 -0.87
C PHE A 72 -6.06 0.06 -0.35
N LYS A 73 -6.74 0.02 0.80
CA LYS A 73 -7.44 1.18 1.34
C LYS A 73 -6.48 2.35 1.57
N ARG A 74 -5.29 2.08 2.09
CA ARG A 74 -4.28 3.09 2.41
C ARG A 74 -3.63 3.67 1.15
N ALA A 75 -3.21 2.83 0.20
CA ALA A 75 -2.60 3.29 -1.05
C ALA A 75 -3.63 4.02 -1.93
N ALA A 76 -4.82 3.45 -2.09
CA ALA A 76 -5.86 3.99 -2.96
C ALA A 76 -6.37 5.36 -2.48
N SER A 77 -6.48 5.59 -1.17
CA SER A 77 -6.90 6.90 -0.63
C SER A 77 -5.92 8.05 -0.93
N ILE A 78 -4.73 7.73 -1.42
CA ILE A 78 -3.68 8.73 -1.73
C ILE A 78 -3.71 9.09 -3.21
N VAL A 79 -3.96 8.13 -4.10
CA VAL A 79 -3.75 8.29 -5.54
C VAL A 79 -5.01 8.13 -6.40
N LEU A 80 -6.13 7.71 -5.84
CA LEU A 80 -7.38 7.47 -6.56
C LEU A 80 -8.52 8.34 -6.02
N ASP A 81 -9.49 8.63 -6.89
CA ASP A 81 -10.77 9.20 -6.46
C ASP A 81 -11.73 8.14 -5.87
N GLU A 82 -12.82 8.60 -5.25
CA GLU A 82 -13.78 7.71 -4.60
C GLU A 82 -14.49 6.75 -5.57
N GLU A 83 -14.73 7.18 -6.81
CA GLU A 83 -15.37 6.33 -7.82
C GLU A 83 -14.43 5.18 -8.23
N GLU A 84 -13.16 5.49 -8.49
CA GLU A 84 -12.12 4.51 -8.77
C GLU A 84 -11.89 3.57 -7.59
N ILE A 85 -11.86 4.08 -6.36
CA ILE A 85 -11.74 3.27 -5.14
C ILE A 85 -12.88 2.25 -5.06
N ARG A 86 -14.13 2.67 -5.30
CA ARG A 86 -15.29 1.73 -5.25
C ARG A 86 -15.18 0.65 -6.32
N LYS A 87 -14.83 1.02 -7.55
CA LYS A 87 -14.67 0.05 -8.65
C LYS A 87 -13.56 -0.97 -8.36
N LYS A 88 -12.40 -0.51 -7.91
CA LYS A 88 -11.28 -1.39 -7.57
C LYS A 88 -11.53 -2.22 -6.30
N ALA A 89 -12.28 -1.70 -5.33
CA ALA A 89 -12.68 -2.46 -4.14
C ALA A 89 -13.57 -3.66 -4.48
N GLN A 90 -14.42 -3.55 -5.52
CA GLN A 90 -15.20 -4.69 -6.02
C GLN A 90 -14.29 -5.80 -6.56
N LEU A 91 -13.27 -5.46 -7.36
CA LEU A 91 -12.29 -6.43 -7.87
C LEU A 91 -11.48 -7.07 -6.73
N LEU A 92 -11.06 -6.27 -5.74
CA LEU A 92 -10.35 -6.76 -4.57
C LEU A 92 -11.19 -7.78 -3.81
N ALA A 93 -12.50 -7.52 -3.64
CA ALA A 93 -13.38 -8.44 -2.94
C ALA A 93 -13.45 -9.81 -3.60
N GLU A 94 -13.54 -9.84 -4.93
CA GLU A 94 -13.59 -11.07 -5.70
C GLU A 94 -12.29 -11.87 -5.58
N ASN A 95 -11.13 -11.20 -5.66
CA ASN A 95 -9.83 -11.83 -5.51
C ASN A 95 -9.60 -12.33 -4.07
N ALA A 96 -9.91 -11.51 -3.07
CA ALA A 96 -9.84 -11.90 -1.67
C ALA A 96 -10.73 -13.12 -1.36
N LYS A 97 -11.93 -13.20 -1.94
CA LYS A 97 -12.82 -14.35 -1.80
C LYS A 97 -12.23 -15.62 -2.43
N LYS A 98 -11.66 -15.52 -3.65
CA LYS A 98 -10.98 -16.65 -4.32
C LYS A 98 -9.79 -17.16 -3.50
N LEU A 99 -9.11 -16.27 -2.78
CA LEU A 99 -7.97 -16.58 -1.91
C LEU A 99 -8.38 -17.03 -0.49
N GLY A 100 -9.68 -17.16 -0.19
CA GLY A 100 -10.17 -17.54 1.15
C GLY A 100 -10.02 -16.46 2.22
N LYS A 101 -9.72 -15.20 1.84
CA LYS A 101 -9.57 -14.05 2.75
C LYS A 101 -10.94 -13.40 3.04
N GLU A 102 -11.83 -14.14 3.70
CA GLU A 102 -13.24 -13.75 3.88
C GLU A 102 -13.43 -12.37 4.53
N LEU A 103 -12.65 -12.06 5.57
CA LEU A 103 -12.71 -10.76 6.25
C LEU A 103 -12.36 -9.60 5.29
N PHE A 104 -11.36 -9.81 4.43
CA PHE A 104 -10.91 -8.78 3.49
C PHE A 104 -11.92 -8.61 2.35
N ALA A 105 -12.46 -9.71 1.86
CA ALA A 105 -13.54 -9.69 0.88
C ALA A 105 -14.76 -8.92 1.39
N LYS A 106 -15.18 -9.18 2.64
CA LYS A 106 -16.30 -8.48 3.27
C LYS A 106 -16.06 -6.97 3.36
N LYS A 107 -14.89 -6.55 3.88
CA LYS A 107 -14.53 -5.13 4.01
C LYS A 107 -14.43 -4.41 2.67
N ALA A 108 -13.93 -5.10 1.65
CA ALA A 108 -13.83 -4.58 0.30
C ALA A 108 -15.21 -4.37 -0.35
N LEU A 109 -16.14 -5.31 -0.15
CA LEU A 109 -17.54 -5.15 -0.58
C LEU A 109 -18.23 -3.99 0.14
N GLU A 110 -18.05 -3.87 1.46
CA GLU A 110 -18.57 -2.74 2.24
C GLU A 110 -18.07 -1.40 1.68
N LEU A 111 -16.78 -1.32 1.32
CA LEU A 111 -16.19 -0.13 0.71
C LEU A 111 -16.75 0.13 -0.70
N ALA A 112 -16.89 -0.89 -1.54
CA ALA A 112 -17.44 -0.77 -2.89
C ALA A 112 -18.90 -0.28 -2.90
N GLN A 113 -19.69 -0.68 -1.89
CA GLN A 113 -21.11 -0.39 -1.77
C GLN A 113 -21.43 0.89 -0.99
N LYS A 114 -20.41 1.53 -0.39
CA LYS A 114 -20.60 2.76 0.38
C LYS A 114 -21.11 3.84 -0.57
N LYS A 115 -22.43 4.09 -0.54
CA LYS A 115 -23.06 5.25 -1.16
C LYS A 115 -22.72 6.48 -0.31
N ASP A 116 -22.50 7.60 -0.98
CA ASP A 116 -22.36 8.89 -0.31
C ASP A 116 -23.62 9.09 0.54
N SER A 117 -23.45 9.05 1.86
CA SER A 117 -24.46 9.50 2.79
C SER A 117 -24.52 11.02 2.70
N VAL A 118 -25.06 11.53 1.60
CA VAL A 118 -25.44 12.94 1.47
C VAL A 118 -26.81 13.07 2.10
N SER A 119 -26.82 13.64 3.30
CA SER A 119 -27.98 14.31 3.89
C SER A 119 -28.21 15.65 3.20
#